data_AF-A0A833HJU0-F1
#
_entry.id   AF-A0A833HJU0-F1
#
_cell.length_a   1.000
_cell.length_b   1.000
_cell.length_c   1.000
_cell.angle_alpha   90.00
_cell.angle_beta   90.00
_cell.angle_gamma   90.00
#
_symmetry.space_group_name_H-M   'P 1'
#
loop_
_entity.id
_entity.type
_entity.pdbx_description
1 polymer ?
#
loop_
_entity_poly.entity_id
_entity_poly.type
_entity_poly.pdbx_seq_one_letter_code
_entity_poly.pdbx_strand_id
1 'polypeptide(L)'
;MTTIKSAALAEDTGPTLDQVILQYLETEAEQEHLVLVLDGPEEIRPGRISRLTLRAFSSKSGSPMPAVQVSVRMLSTTSDPRVLLSGETDAGGTLELELDVPSTQGGSAALIIAGSSELGRAEIKQLL
;
A
#
# COMPACT_ATOMS: atom_id res chain seq x y z
N MET A 1 48.61 50.73 -6.68
CA MET A 1 47.33 50.72 -5.93
C MET A 1 46.27 51.04 -6.96
N THR A 2 45.47 50.08 -7.43
CA THR A 2 44.32 49.54 -6.69
C THR A 2 43.97 48.14 -7.22
N THR A 3 43.93 47.16 -6.31
CA THR A 3 43.48 45.79 -6.57
C THR A 3 41.96 45.76 -6.52
N ILE A 4 41.30 45.45 -7.63
CA ILE A 4 39.87 45.09 -7.61
C ILE A 4 39.80 43.58 -7.42
N LYS A 5 39.44 43.20 -6.20
CA LYS A 5 39.17 41.84 -5.77
C LYS A 5 37.80 41.44 -6.34
N SER A 6 37.77 40.67 -7.43
CA SER A 6 36.53 40.08 -7.94
C SER A 6 36.00 39.07 -6.93
N ALA A 7 34.96 39.46 -6.20
CA ALA A 7 34.16 38.55 -5.41
C ALA A 7 33.27 37.74 -6.38
N ALA A 8 33.57 36.45 -6.52
CA ALA A 8 32.63 35.51 -7.12
C ALA A 8 31.40 35.44 -6.22
N LEU A 9 30.25 35.88 -6.74
CA LEU A 9 28.95 35.55 -6.17
C LEU A 9 28.80 34.02 -6.30
N ALA A 10 28.78 33.32 -5.18
CA ALA A 10 28.29 31.95 -5.15
C ALA A 10 26.79 32.02 -5.46
N GLU A 11 26.40 31.57 -6.66
CA GLU A 11 25.00 31.28 -6.94
C GLU A 11 24.60 30.13 -6.02
N ASP A 12 23.76 30.42 -5.03
CA ASP A 12 23.07 29.40 -4.24
C ASP A 12 21.98 28.79 -5.12
N THR A 13 22.42 28.00 -6.10
CA THR A 13 21.55 27.15 -6.89
C THR A 13 21.17 26.01 -5.96
N GLY A 14 19.96 26.08 -5.40
CA GLY A 14 19.43 25.06 -4.49
C GLY A 14 19.52 23.63 -5.06
N PRO A 15 19.13 22.61 -4.27
CA PRO A 15 19.36 21.22 -4.61
C PRO A 15 18.77 20.89 -5.99
N THR A 16 19.53 20.17 -6.79
CA THR A 16 19.08 19.73 -8.11
C THR A 16 17.91 18.75 -7.98
N LEU A 17 17.11 18.59 -9.03
CA LEU A 17 16.01 17.61 -9.03
C LEU A 17 16.50 16.20 -8.65
N ASP A 18 17.66 15.79 -9.18
CA ASP A 18 18.26 14.49 -8.86
C ASP A 18 18.62 14.39 -7.37
N GLN A 19 19.13 15.46 -6.76
CA GLN A 19 19.43 15.49 -5.32
C GLN A 19 18.15 15.41 -4.48
N VAL A 20 17.08 16.10 -4.90
CA VAL A 20 15.77 16.03 -4.23
C VAL A 20 15.17 14.62 -4.35
N ILE A 21 15.29 13.97 -5.51
CA ILE A 21 14.83 12.60 -5.74
C ILE A 21 15.60 11.63 -4.84
N LEU A 22 16.93 11.71 -4.82
CA LEU A 22 17.76 10.85 -3.98
C LEU A 22 17.43 11.03 -2.50
N GLN A 23 17.30 12.28 -2.04
CA GLN A 23 16.95 12.57 -0.66
C GLN A 23 15.56 12.04 -0.29
N TYR A 24 14.59 12.12 -1.19
CA TYR A 24 13.27 11.51 -1.01
C TYR A 24 13.36 9.98 -0.91
N LEU A 25 14.08 9.34 -1.84
CA LEU A 25 14.24 7.89 -1.87
C LEU A 25 14.97 7.35 -0.63
N GLU A 26 16.01 8.04 -0.17
CA GLU A 26 16.71 7.70 1.08
C GLU A 26 15.77 7.83 2.28
N THR A 27 14.99 8.91 2.34
CA THR A 27 14.05 9.14 3.44
C THR A 27 12.93 8.09 3.47
N GLU A 28 12.35 7.73 2.32
CA GLU A 28 11.32 6.68 2.27
C GLU A 28 11.88 5.29 2.54
N ALA A 29 13.09 4.98 2.06
CA ALA A 29 13.72 3.67 2.31
C ALA A 29 14.03 3.45 3.80
N GLU A 30 14.32 4.53 4.55
CA GLU A 30 14.53 4.45 5.99
C GLU A 30 13.23 4.32 6.80
N GLN A 31 12.11 4.76 6.23
CA GLN A 31 10.79 4.74 6.86
C GLN A 31 10.21 3.34 6.88
N GLU A 32 10.06 2.84 8.10
CA GLU A 32 9.33 1.62 8.37
C GLU A 32 7.85 1.80 8.05
N HIS A 33 7.29 0.89 7.25
CA HIS A 33 5.91 0.97 6.79
C HIS A 33 5.25 -0.41 6.83
N LEU A 34 3.92 -0.40 6.87
CA LEU A 34 3.12 -1.62 6.80
C LEU A 34 3.24 -2.27 5.42
N VAL A 35 3.44 -3.58 5.39
CA VAL A 35 3.35 -4.40 4.17
C VAL A 35 2.23 -5.42 4.34
N LEU A 36 1.46 -5.62 3.28
CA LEU A 36 0.43 -6.63 3.20
C LEU A 36 0.77 -7.63 2.10
N VAL A 37 0.57 -8.91 2.39
CA VAL A 37 0.68 -10.01 1.43
C VAL A 37 -0.57 -10.85 1.51
N LEU A 38 -1.12 -11.20 0.35
CA LEU A 38 -2.30 -12.03 0.23
C LEU A 38 -1.89 -13.41 -0.27
N ASP A 39 -2.11 -14.45 0.53
CA ASP A 39 -1.92 -15.84 0.15
C ASP A 39 -3.26 -16.51 -0.12
N GLY A 40 -3.33 -17.37 -1.13
CA GLY A 40 -4.56 -18.10 -1.48
C GLY A 40 -4.60 -18.49 -2.95
N PRO A 41 -5.78 -18.84 -3.50
CA PRO A 41 -5.90 -19.25 -4.90
C PRO A 41 -5.38 -18.16 -5.85
N GLU A 42 -4.72 -18.60 -6.91
CA GLU A 42 -4.10 -17.73 -7.94
C GLU A 42 -5.12 -16.80 -8.62
N GLU A 43 -6.42 -17.14 -8.58
CA GLU A 43 -7.48 -16.35 -9.21
C GLU A 43 -8.72 -16.22 -8.32
N ILE A 44 -9.01 -14.99 -7.90
CA ILE A 44 -10.28 -14.62 -7.27
C ILE A 44 -11.30 -14.36 -8.38
N ARG A 45 -12.51 -14.93 -8.28
CA ARG A 45 -13.51 -14.87 -9.37
C ARG A 45 -14.85 -14.31 -8.88
N PRO A 46 -15.51 -13.43 -9.66
CA PRO A 46 -16.87 -12.99 -9.39
C PRO A 46 -17.88 -14.14 -9.27
N GLY A 47 -18.83 -14.01 -8.35
CA GLY A 47 -19.88 -15.00 -8.11
C GLY A 47 -19.42 -16.25 -7.36
N ARG A 48 -18.22 -16.24 -6.77
CA ARG A 48 -17.68 -17.34 -5.97
C ARG A 48 -17.20 -16.86 -4.60
N ILE A 49 -17.34 -17.74 -3.61
CA ILE A 49 -16.69 -17.56 -2.32
C ILE A 49 -15.20 -17.86 -2.50
N SER A 50 -14.35 -16.90 -2.11
CA SER A 50 -12.89 -17.01 -2.16
C SER A 50 -12.33 -16.99 -0.75
N ARG A 51 -11.52 -17.99 -0.41
CA ARG A 51 -10.83 -18.07 0.88
C ARG A 51 -9.38 -17.69 0.70
N LEU A 52 -8.93 -16.69 1.47
CA LEU A 52 -7.61 -16.10 1.38
C LEU A 52 -7.06 -15.92 2.79
N THR A 53 -5.75 -15.78 2.90
CA THR A 53 -5.06 -15.41 4.13
C THR A 53 -4.29 -14.12 3.86
N LEU A 54 -4.61 -13.07 4.61
CA LEU A 54 -3.83 -11.84 4.59
C LEU A 54 -2.77 -11.89 5.68
N ARG A 55 -1.53 -11.58 5.34
CA ARG A 55 -0.44 -11.36 6.28
C ARG A 55 -0.01 -9.90 6.27
N ALA A 56 0.21 -9.37 7.46
CA ALA A 56 0.71 -8.03 7.69
C ALA A 56 2.05 -8.07 8.42
N PHE A 57 3.03 -7.32 7.95
CA PHE A 57 4.34 -7.24 8.56
C PHE A 57 4.99 -5.87 8.37
N SER A 58 5.96 -5.56 9.23
CA SER A 58 6.81 -4.38 9.11
C SER A 58 7.79 -4.57 7.94
N SER A 59 7.92 -3.56 7.07
CA SER A 59 8.86 -3.58 5.94
C SER A 59 10.33 -3.67 6.37
N LYS A 60 10.66 -3.13 7.55
CA LYS A 60 12.04 -3.03 8.05
C LYS A 60 12.46 -4.24 8.86
N SER A 61 11.62 -4.66 9.81
CA SER A 61 11.94 -5.75 10.72
C SER A 61 11.49 -7.12 10.19
N GLY A 62 10.54 -7.14 9.25
CA GLY A 62 9.85 -8.36 8.82
C GLY A 62 8.94 -8.97 9.89
N SER A 63 8.76 -8.30 11.04
CA SER A 63 7.97 -8.82 12.15
C SER A 63 6.47 -8.79 11.80
N PRO A 64 5.70 -9.81 12.20
CA PRO A 64 4.25 -9.82 12.01
C PRO A 64 3.62 -8.66 12.78
N MET A 65 2.60 -8.05 12.17
CA MET A 65 1.88 -6.91 12.75
C MET A 65 0.47 -7.31 13.19
N PRO A 66 0.24 -7.44 14.51
CA PRO A 66 -1.11 -7.62 15.03
C PRO A 66 -1.91 -6.32 14.96
N ALA A 67 -3.22 -6.45 15.15
CA ALA A 67 -4.13 -5.32 15.28
C ALA A 67 -4.21 -4.37 14.06
N VAL A 68 -3.78 -4.84 12.88
CA VAL A 68 -3.92 -4.09 11.64
C VAL A 68 -5.37 -4.11 11.21
N GLN A 69 -5.98 -2.94 11.11
CA GLN A 69 -7.36 -2.79 10.65
C GLN A 69 -7.43 -3.01 9.15
N VAL A 70 -8.22 -3.99 8.71
CA VAL A 70 -8.32 -4.42 7.31
C VAL A 70 -9.74 -4.19 6.81
N SER A 71 -9.86 -3.65 5.61
CA SER A 71 -11.12 -3.60 4.87
C SER A 71 -10.92 -4.13 3.45
N VAL A 72 -11.87 -4.95 3.00
CA VAL A 72 -11.91 -5.48 1.64
C VAL A 72 -13.11 -4.88 0.94
N ARG A 73 -12.86 -4.20 -0.18
CA ARG A 73 -13.87 -3.52 -0.98
C ARG A 73 -13.81 -3.97 -2.42
N MET A 74 -14.97 -4.16 -3.03
CA MET A 74 -15.11 -4.32 -4.46
C MET A 74 -15.47 -2.99 -5.09
N LEU A 75 -14.70 -2.58 -6.09
CA LEU A 75 -15.01 -1.47 -6.99
C LEU A 75 -15.40 -2.04 -8.33
N SER A 76 -16.47 -1.53 -8.94
CA SER A 76 -16.91 -1.92 -10.26
C SER A 76 -17.17 -0.69 -11.11
N THR A 77 -17.00 -0.82 -12.42
CA THR A 77 -17.38 0.24 -13.36
C THR A 77 -18.89 0.33 -13.59
N THR A 78 -19.66 -0.69 -13.19
CA THR A 78 -21.09 -0.82 -13.48
C THR A 78 -21.97 -0.85 -12.23
N SER A 79 -21.37 -0.83 -11.05
CA SER A 79 -22.09 -0.81 -9.77
C SER A 79 -21.35 0.01 -8.72
N ASP A 80 -22.07 0.42 -7.67
CA ASP A 80 -21.48 1.17 -6.56
C ASP A 80 -20.41 0.35 -5.80
N PRO A 81 -19.39 1.03 -5.24
CA PRO A 81 -18.42 0.41 -4.34
C PRO A 81 -19.07 -0.34 -3.18
N ARG A 82 -18.66 -1.60 -2.94
CA ARG A 82 -19.20 -2.43 -1.87
C ARG A 82 -18.09 -2.88 -0.92
N VAL A 83 -18.32 -2.77 0.39
CA VAL A 83 -17.46 -3.43 1.40
C VAL A 83 -17.88 -4.90 1.47
N LEU A 84 -16.93 -5.81 1.28
CA LEU A 84 -17.16 -7.25 1.38
C LEU A 84 -16.85 -7.77 2.78
N LEU A 85 -15.80 -7.24 3.41
CA LEU A 85 -15.33 -7.67 4.72
C LEU A 85 -14.59 -6.53 5.42
N SER A 86 -14.71 -6.47 6.74
CA SER A 86 -13.80 -5.72 7.61
C SER A 86 -13.34 -6.63 8.75
N GLY A 87 -12.08 -6.51 9.14
CA GLY A 87 -11.48 -7.35 10.16
C GLY A 87 -10.17 -6.79 10.67
N GLU A 88 -9.48 -7.56 11.50
CA GLU A 88 -8.26 -7.15 12.16
C GLU A 88 -7.28 -8.33 12.21
N THR A 89 -5.98 -8.08 12.02
CA THR A 89 -4.97 -9.15 12.10
C THR A 89 -4.77 -9.63 13.54
N ASP A 90 -4.54 -10.94 13.69
CA ASP A 90 -4.28 -11.59 14.97
C ASP A 90 -2.85 -11.35 15.49
N ALA A 91 -2.51 -12.00 16.62
CA ALA A 91 -1.17 -11.92 17.22
C ALA A 91 -0.03 -12.36 16.27
N GLY A 92 -0.32 -13.21 15.27
CA GLY A 92 0.61 -13.65 14.23
C GLY A 92 0.63 -12.74 13.01
N GLY A 93 -0.04 -11.58 13.06
CA GLY A 93 -0.17 -10.64 11.94
C GLY A 93 -0.98 -11.21 10.79
N THR A 94 -1.88 -12.15 11.07
CA THR A 94 -2.65 -12.87 10.05
C THR A 94 -4.14 -12.58 10.18
N LEU A 95 -4.85 -12.54 9.05
CA LEU A 95 -6.30 -12.46 8.99
C LEU A 95 -6.81 -13.43 7.93
N GLU A 96 -7.65 -14.39 8.33
CA GLU A 96 -8.39 -15.24 7.40
C GLU A 96 -9.56 -14.48 6.79
N LEU A 97 -9.67 -14.55 5.46
CA LEU A 97 -10.67 -13.86 4.67
C LEU A 97 -11.55 -14.89 3.96
N GLU A 98 -12.83 -14.92 4.29
CA GLU A 98 -13.85 -15.58 3.48
C GLU A 98 -14.67 -14.51 2.75
N LEU A 99 -14.36 -14.30 1.47
CA LEU A 99 -14.97 -13.26 0.66
C LEU A 99 -16.08 -13.85 -0.21
N ASP A 100 -17.32 -13.44 0.03
CA ASP A 100 -18.42 -13.65 -0.92
C ASP A 100 -18.34 -12.56 -2.00
N VAL A 101 -17.69 -12.89 -3.12
CA VAL A 101 -17.47 -11.95 -4.23
C VAL A 101 -18.71 -11.91 -5.11
N PRO A 102 -19.42 -10.77 -5.21
CA PRO A 102 -20.62 -10.66 -6.03
C PRO A 102 -20.33 -10.96 -7.51
N SER A 103 -21.31 -11.56 -8.20
CA SER A 103 -21.26 -11.67 -9.66
C SER A 103 -21.36 -10.27 -10.30
N THR A 104 -20.59 -10.02 -11.35
CA THR A 104 -20.69 -8.79 -12.15
C THR A 104 -21.57 -9.04 -13.38
N GLN A 105 -22.43 -8.08 -13.75
CA GLN A 105 -23.27 -8.16 -14.96
C GLN A 105 -22.58 -7.52 -16.18
N GLY A 106 -21.25 -7.63 -16.25
CA GLY A 106 -20.41 -6.95 -17.24
C GLY A 106 -19.69 -5.71 -16.68
N GLY A 107 -18.66 -5.25 -17.39
CA GLY A 107 -17.71 -4.25 -16.90
C GLY A 107 -16.52 -4.87 -16.15
N SER A 108 -15.51 -4.06 -15.82
CA SER A 108 -14.35 -4.50 -15.04
C SER A 108 -14.61 -4.25 -13.55
N ALA A 109 -14.07 -5.12 -12.71
CA ALA A 109 -14.08 -4.94 -11.27
C ALA A 109 -12.69 -5.12 -10.67
N ALA A 110 -12.50 -4.55 -9.50
CA ALA A 110 -11.29 -4.71 -8.71
C ALA A 110 -11.64 -4.96 -7.24
N LEU A 111 -10.89 -5.84 -6.59
CA LEU A 111 -10.83 -5.92 -5.14
C LEU A 111 -9.71 -5.03 -4.63
N ILE A 112 -10.05 -4.24 -3.62
CA ILE A 112 -9.15 -3.37 -2.89
C ILE A 112 -9.08 -3.90 -1.47
N ILE A 113 -7.92 -4.41 -1.06
CA ILE A 113 -7.64 -4.83 0.31
C ILE A 113 -6.77 -3.75 0.93
N ALA A 114 -7.35 -2.97 1.85
CA ALA A 114 -6.66 -1.88 2.51
C ALA A 114 -6.42 -2.20 3.99
N GLY A 115 -5.18 -2.03 4.44
CA GLY A 115 -4.77 -2.16 5.84
C GLY A 115 -4.32 -0.82 6.42
N SER A 116 -4.59 -0.61 7.70
CA SER A 116 -4.15 0.57 8.45
C SER A 116 -3.59 0.17 9.81
N SER A 117 -2.45 0.74 10.17
CA SER A 117 -1.74 0.50 11.43
C SER A 117 -1.01 1.76 11.91
N GLU A 118 -0.23 1.63 12.99
CA GLU A 118 0.69 2.69 13.44
C GLU A 118 1.81 3.00 12.44
N LEU A 119 2.20 2.03 11.59
CA LEU A 119 3.20 2.21 10.53
C LEU A 119 2.60 2.74 9.23
N GLY A 120 1.38 3.27 9.29
CA GLY A 120 0.66 3.83 8.15
C GLY A 120 -0.25 2.82 7.46
N ARG A 121 -0.42 2.99 6.15
CA ARG A 121 -1.41 2.28 5.32
C ARG A 121 -0.75 1.52 4.19
N ALA A 122 -1.35 0.40 3.83
CA ALA A 122 -0.97 -0.40 2.68
C ALA A 122 -2.21 -0.90 1.95
N GLU A 123 -2.09 -1.13 0.64
CA GLU A 123 -3.21 -1.52 -0.21
C GLU A 123 -2.77 -2.55 -1.26
N ILE A 124 -3.60 -3.57 -1.46
CA ILE A 124 -3.49 -4.54 -2.55
C ILE A 124 -4.67 -4.34 -3.49
N LYS A 125 -4.38 -4.27 -4.79
CA LYS A 125 -5.40 -4.17 -5.86
C LYS A 125 -5.36 -5.43 -6.71
N GLN A 126 -6.47 -6.16 -6.74
CA GLN A 126 -6.64 -7.33 -7.60
C GLN A 126 -7.71 -7.03 -8.65
N LEU A 127 -7.38 -7.16 -9.93
CA LEU A 127 -8.37 -7.09 -11.01
C LEU A 127 -9.12 -8.42 -11.11
N LEU A 128 -10.43 -8.32 -11.39
CA LEU A 128 -11.38 -9.44 -11.52
C LEU A 128 -11.98 -9.52 -12.92
#